data_AF-A0A6P7TTV6-F1
#
_entry.id   AF-A0A6P7TTV6-F1
#
_cell.length_a   1.000
_cell.length_b   1.000
_cell.length_c   1.000
_cell.angle_alpha   90.00
_cell.angle_beta   90.00
_cell.angle_gamma   90.00
#
_symmetry.space_group_name_H-M   'P 1'
#
loop_
_entity.id
_entity.type
_entity.pdbx_description
1 polymer ?
#
loop_
_entity_poly.entity_id
_entity_poly.type
_entity_poly.pdbx_seq_one_letter_code
_entity_poly.pdbx_strand_id
1 'polypeptide(L)'
;MIKLAILTCLVAAVAGVVCNHKGKVHHVGDIFKDECNTCFCGETGLSFCTQMTCIHAASPTKDICHHNGQIYKAGDTFKSECNTCFCGKLGIVGCTRMECRNAIKGCTYNHKHYNVGDSFKKDCNLCICGPSGQAACTMKPCPLIQHP
;
A
#
# COMPACT_ATOMS: atom_id res chain seq x y z
N MET A 1 57.79 -19.88 -60.10
CA MET A 1 58.30 -19.09 -58.95
C MET A 1 57.66 -17.71 -59.06
N ILE A 2 56.93 -17.12 -58.13
CA ILE A 2 56.53 -17.39 -56.75
C ILE A 2 55.18 -16.65 -56.58
N LYS A 3 54.26 -17.28 -55.86
CA LYS A 3 52.98 -16.73 -55.39
C LYS A 3 53.19 -15.36 -54.71
N LEU A 4 52.33 -14.38 -54.99
CA LEU A 4 51.91 -13.45 -53.95
C LEU A 4 50.48 -13.01 -54.22
N ALA A 5 49.55 -13.89 -53.84
CA ALA A 5 48.18 -13.50 -53.59
C ALA A 5 48.24 -12.39 -52.54
N ILE A 6 47.86 -11.17 -52.94
CA ILE A 6 47.69 -10.04 -52.04
C ILE A 6 46.56 -10.46 -51.12
N LEU A 7 46.98 -10.93 -49.95
CA LEU A 7 46.15 -11.36 -48.84
C LEU A 7 45.18 -10.22 -48.57
N THR A 8 43.94 -10.38 -49.02
CA THR A 8 42.81 -9.60 -48.53
C THR A 8 42.88 -9.73 -47.02
N CYS A 9 43.31 -8.66 -46.36
CA CYS A 9 43.18 -8.54 -44.92
C CYS A 9 41.68 -8.40 -44.68
N LEU A 10 40.99 -9.54 -44.69
CA LEU A 10 39.82 -9.74 -43.84
C LEU A 10 40.37 -9.50 -42.44
N VAL A 11 40.36 -8.23 -42.03
CA VAL A 11 40.14 -7.91 -40.64
C VAL A 11 38.73 -8.43 -40.41
N ALA A 12 38.61 -9.73 -40.19
CA ALA A 12 37.50 -10.28 -39.48
C ALA A 12 37.53 -9.48 -38.19
N ALA A 13 36.59 -8.52 -38.06
CA ALA A 13 36.34 -7.89 -36.79
C ALA A 13 36.26 -9.04 -35.82
N VAL A 14 37.26 -9.16 -34.94
CA VAL A 14 37.24 -10.16 -33.90
C VAL A 14 35.98 -9.78 -33.17
N ALA A 15 34.91 -10.54 -33.36
CA ALA A 15 33.65 -10.35 -32.67
C ALA A 15 33.97 -10.73 -31.22
N GLY A 16 34.64 -9.79 -30.54
CA GLY A 16 34.99 -9.90 -29.15
C GLY A 16 33.69 -10.15 -28.43
N VAL A 17 33.74 -11.08 -27.48
CA VAL A 17 32.58 -11.34 -26.64
C VAL A 17 32.17 -10.00 -26.02
N VAL A 18 30.91 -9.63 -26.19
CA VAL A 18 30.34 -8.38 -25.68
C VAL A 18 29.01 -8.68 -25.01
N CYS A 19 28.65 -7.87 -24.02
CA CYS A 19 27.35 -7.94 -23.41
C CYS A 19 26.40 -6.95 -24.09
N ASN A 20 25.23 -7.43 -24.52
CA ASN A 20 24.15 -6.58 -25.00
C ASN A 20 23.12 -6.38 -23.88
N HIS A 21 23.15 -5.22 -23.22
CA HIS A 21 22.25 -4.90 -22.11
C HIS A 21 21.34 -3.72 -22.49
N LYS A 22 20.02 -3.95 -22.53
CA LYS A 22 19.00 -2.93 -22.91
C LYS A 22 19.34 -2.18 -24.22
N GLY A 23 19.89 -2.88 -25.21
CA GLY A 23 20.27 -2.32 -26.51
C GLY A 23 21.59 -1.55 -26.54
N LYS A 24 22.37 -1.56 -25.44
CA LYS A 24 23.73 -1.03 -25.40
C LYS A 24 24.75 -2.16 -25.35
N VAL A 25 25.88 -1.94 -26.03
CA VAL A 25 27.01 -2.87 -26.07
C VAL A 25 28.01 -2.48 -24.97
N HIS A 26 28.42 -3.46 -24.18
CA HIS A 26 29.45 -3.36 -23.15
C HIS A 26 30.56 -4.38 -23.41
N HIS A 27 31.80 -3.99 -23.20
CA HIS A 27 32.96 -4.86 -23.36
C HIS A 27 33.20 -5.70 -22.10
N VAL A 28 33.82 -6.86 -22.26
CA VAL A 28 34.23 -7.70 -21.14
C VAL A 28 35.08 -6.89 -20.16
N GLY A 29 34.74 -6.98 -18.87
CA GLY A 29 35.38 -6.18 -17.82
C GLY A 29 34.62 -4.91 -17.45
N ASP A 30 33.71 -4.43 -18.30
CA ASP A 30 32.95 -3.22 -18.04
C ASP A 30 32.09 -3.34 -16.77
N ILE A 31 32.16 -2.31 -15.94
CA ILE A 31 31.23 -2.09 -14.83
C ILE A 31 30.33 -0.93 -15.22
N PHE A 32 29.02 -1.17 -15.28
CA PHE A 32 28.03 -0.18 -15.71
C PHE A 32 26.81 -0.18 -14.79
N LYS A 33 25.99 0.86 -14.92
CA LYS A 33 24.77 1.03 -14.13
C LYS A 33 23.54 0.65 -14.95
N ASP A 34 22.66 -0.14 -14.34
CA ASP A 34 21.27 -0.30 -14.75
C ASP A 34 20.36 0.20 -13.64
N GLU A 35 19.85 1.42 -13.80
CA GLU A 35 19.17 2.14 -12.73
C GLU A 35 20.06 2.24 -11.47
N CYS A 36 19.63 1.67 -10.34
CA CYS A 36 20.42 1.59 -9.12
C CYS A 36 21.40 0.40 -9.11
N ASN A 37 21.17 -0.61 -9.96
CA ASN A 37 21.95 -1.83 -9.99
C ASN A 37 23.31 -1.61 -10.64
N THR A 38 24.33 -2.27 -10.09
CA THR A 38 25.65 -2.34 -10.69
C THR A 38 25.75 -3.64 -11.48
N CYS A 39 26.14 -3.54 -12.74
CA CYS A 39 26.30 -4.65 -13.65
C CYS A 39 27.77 -4.81 -14.04
N PHE A 40 28.19 -6.05 -14.24
CA PHE A 40 29.51 -6.43 -14.75
C PHE A 40 29.36 -7.26 -16.03
N CYS A 41 30.10 -6.92 -17.08
CA CYS A 41 30.15 -7.73 -18.30
C CYS A 41 31.21 -8.84 -18.18
N GLY A 42 30.77 -10.10 -18.08
CA GLY A 42 31.66 -11.25 -17.94
C GLY A 42 32.21 -11.78 -19.27
N GLU A 43 33.25 -12.60 -19.18
CA GLU A 43 33.98 -13.17 -20.34
C GLU A 43 33.11 -14.05 -21.27
N THR A 44 31.94 -14.47 -20.80
CA THR A 44 30.95 -15.26 -21.56
C THR A 44 29.95 -14.40 -22.33
N GLY A 45 30.01 -13.06 -22.20
CA GLY A 45 29.06 -12.14 -22.83
C GLY A 45 27.77 -11.94 -22.05
N LEU A 46 27.70 -12.47 -20.84
CA LEU A 46 26.59 -12.28 -19.91
C LEU A 46 26.83 -11.09 -19.00
N SER A 47 25.78 -10.29 -18.78
CA SER A 47 25.76 -9.22 -17.78
C SER A 47 25.31 -9.77 -16.43
N PHE A 48 26.15 -9.60 -15.41
CA PHE A 48 25.83 -9.96 -14.03
C PHE A 48 25.51 -8.68 -13.25
N CYS A 49 24.23 -8.47 -12.96
CA CYS A 49 23.77 -7.30 -12.23
C CYS A 49 23.43 -7.64 -10.78
N THR A 50 23.65 -6.70 -9.87
CA THR A 50 22.99 -6.73 -8.56
C THR A 50 21.47 -6.77 -8.74
N GLN A 51 20.76 -7.30 -7.74
CA GLN A 51 19.28 -7.37 -7.73
C GLN A 51 18.71 -6.49 -6.62
N MET A 52 19.07 -5.21 -6.66
CA MET A 52 18.51 -4.19 -5.79
C MET A 52 17.14 -3.77 -6.33
N THR A 53 16.17 -3.65 -5.41
CA THR A 53 14.92 -2.97 -5.69
C THR A 53 15.20 -1.49 -5.87
N CYS A 54 15.20 -1.03 -7.12
CA CYS A 54 15.47 0.38 -7.42
C CYS A 54 14.28 1.25 -7.02
N ILE A 55 14.45 1.93 -5.88
CA ILE A 55 13.54 2.97 -5.45
C ILE A 55 13.87 4.21 -6.28
N HIS A 56 13.20 4.35 -7.43
CA HIS A 56 13.19 5.61 -8.15
C HIS A 56 12.60 6.68 -7.24
N ALA A 57 13.43 7.64 -6.85
CA ALA A 57 12.98 8.84 -6.17
C ALA A 57 11.84 9.45 -7.02
N ALA A 58 10.67 9.47 -6.40
CA ALA A 58 9.41 10.05 -6.82
C ALA A 58 9.34 10.66 -8.23
N SER A 59 8.51 10.05 -9.09
CA SER A 59 7.67 10.85 -9.99
C SER A 59 7.05 11.99 -9.18
N PRO A 60 6.99 13.23 -9.69
CA PRO A 60 6.42 14.39 -8.97
C PRO A 60 4.94 14.22 -8.55
N THR A 61 4.31 13.11 -8.92
CA THR A 61 2.96 12.70 -8.50
C THR A 61 2.91 11.82 -7.24
N LYS A 62 4.06 11.45 -6.65
CA LYS A 62 4.14 10.49 -5.53
C LYS A 62 3.94 11.09 -4.13
N ASP A 63 3.70 12.39 -3.99
CA ASP A 63 3.38 13.02 -2.69
C ASP A 63 1.87 13.17 -2.47
N ILE A 64 1.11 12.24 -3.06
CA ILE A 64 -0.34 12.17 -2.95
C ILE A 64 -0.71 10.77 -2.46
N CYS A 65 -1.52 10.72 -1.39
CA CYS A 65 -2.12 9.50 -0.88
C CYS A 65 -3.57 9.39 -1.34
N HIS A 66 -3.97 8.18 -1.73
CA HIS A 66 -5.36 7.83 -1.97
C HIS A 66 -5.86 6.96 -0.82
N HIS A 67 -6.94 7.38 -0.17
CA HIS A 67 -7.53 6.62 0.92
C HIS A 67 -9.06 6.80 0.93
N ASN A 68 -9.81 5.70 0.86
CA ASN A 68 -11.28 5.68 0.76
C ASN A 68 -11.85 6.60 -0.33
N GLY A 69 -11.21 6.65 -1.50
CA GLY A 69 -11.62 7.50 -2.62
C GLY A 69 -11.30 8.98 -2.46
N GLN A 70 -10.70 9.40 -1.35
CA GLN A 70 -10.22 10.75 -1.11
C GLN A 70 -8.72 10.88 -1.39
N ILE A 71 -8.29 12.10 -1.67
CA ILE A 71 -6.93 12.47 -2.03
C ILE A 71 -6.34 13.35 -0.93
N TYR A 72 -5.16 12.99 -0.43
CA TYR A 72 -4.42 13.72 0.59
C TYR A 72 -3.01 14.01 0.12
N LYS A 73 -2.42 15.12 0.55
CA LYS A 73 -1.03 15.49 0.26
C LYS A 73 -0.09 14.94 1.31
N ALA A 74 1.17 14.72 0.93
CA ALA A 74 2.21 14.34 1.88
C ALA A 74 2.31 15.37 3.02
N GLY A 75 2.25 14.90 4.26
CA GLY A 75 2.15 15.73 5.46
C GLY A 75 0.73 15.82 6.05
N ASP A 76 -0.30 15.51 5.27
CA ASP A 76 -1.68 15.59 5.75
C ASP A 76 -1.95 14.55 6.84
N THR A 77 -2.72 14.96 7.85
CA THR A 77 -3.28 14.08 8.87
C THR A 77 -4.80 14.09 8.75
N PHE A 78 -5.42 12.91 8.73
CA PHE A 78 -6.86 12.76 8.54
C PHE A 78 -7.44 11.65 9.41
N LYS A 79 -8.77 11.61 9.52
CA LYS A 79 -9.49 10.58 10.28
C LYS A 79 -10.04 9.51 9.34
N SER A 80 -9.86 8.25 9.71
CA SER A 80 -10.55 7.10 9.10
C SER A 80 -11.21 6.32 10.22
N GLU A 81 -12.54 6.39 10.28
CA GLU A 81 -13.31 5.89 11.42
C GLU A 81 -12.80 6.47 12.75
N CYS A 82 -12.39 5.62 13.70
CA CYS A 82 -11.80 6.05 14.97
C CYS A 82 -10.28 6.26 14.89
N ASN A 83 -9.63 5.86 13.80
CA ASN A 83 -8.19 5.93 13.64
C ASN A 83 -7.73 7.29 13.12
N THR A 84 -6.52 7.68 13.54
CA THR A 84 -5.79 8.82 12.96
C THR A 84 -4.83 8.29 11.92
N CYS A 85 -4.90 8.85 10.72
CA CYS A 85 -4.06 8.49 9.59
C CYS A 85 -3.17 9.66 9.18
N PHE A 86 -2.02 9.35 8.60
CA PHE A 86 -1.03 10.28 8.08
C PHE A 86 -0.66 9.89 6.65
N CYS A 87 -0.62 10.87 5.75
CA CYS A 87 -0.09 10.72 4.41
C CYS A 87 1.42 10.96 4.42
N GLY A 88 2.20 9.89 4.30
CA GLY A 88 3.64 9.94 4.18
C GLY A 88 4.12 10.24 2.77
N LYS A 89 5.43 10.42 2.65
CA LYS A 89 6.09 10.54 1.34
C LYS A 89 5.85 9.27 0.51
N LEU A 90 5.93 9.41 -0.81
CA LEU A 90 5.73 8.31 -1.76
C LEU A 90 4.29 7.73 -1.76
N GLY A 91 3.31 8.47 -1.22
CA GLY A 91 1.90 8.11 -1.24
C GLY A 91 1.53 7.04 -0.21
N ILE A 92 2.39 6.81 0.78
CA ILE A 92 2.21 5.78 1.80
C ILE A 92 1.29 6.32 2.89
N VAL A 93 0.16 5.65 3.12
CA VAL A 93 -0.73 5.95 4.25
C VAL A 93 -0.38 5.09 5.44
N GLY A 94 -0.16 5.72 6.59
CA GLY A 94 -0.05 5.05 7.88
C GLY A 94 -1.18 5.47 8.81
N CYS A 95 -1.88 4.52 9.42
CA CYS A 95 -2.93 4.80 10.40
C CYS A 95 -2.62 4.14 11.74
N THR A 96 -3.14 4.72 12.83
CA THR A 96 -3.25 4.01 14.11
C THR A 96 -4.06 2.73 13.93
N ARG A 97 -3.86 1.74 14.82
CA ARG A 97 -4.60 0.46 14.81
C ARG A 97 -5.45 0.32 16.06
N MET A 98 -6.47 1.16 16.18
CA MET A 98 -7.47 1.05 17.22
C MET A 98 -8.56 0.07 16.76
N GLU A 99 -8.98 -0.85 17.63
CA GLU A 99 -10.20 -1.63 17.39
C GLU A 99 -11.40 -0.67 17.48
N CYS A 100 -11.95 -0.29 16.33
CA CYS A 100 -13.08 0.64 16.25
C CYS A 100 -14.43 0.01 16.64
N ARG A 101 -14.48 -0.84 17.67
CA ARG A 101 -15.74 -1.40 18.21
C ARG A 101 -16.64 -0.34 18.88
N ASN A 102 -16.09 0.84 19.15
CA ASN A 102 -16.73 1.89 19.98
C ASN A 102 -16.99 3.22 19.25
N ALA A 103 -16.96 3.28 17.92
CA ALA A 103 -17.34 4.52 17.21
C ALA A 103 -18.85 4.80 17.29
N ILE A 104 -19.65 3.78 17.59
CA ILE A 104 -21.05 3.93 17.95
C ILE A 104 -21.13 4.09 19.48
N LYS A 105 -20.94 5.31 19.98
CA LYS A 105 -21.29 5.65 21.36
C LYS A 105 -22.81 5.57 21.50
N GLY A 106 -23.29 4.50 22.10
CA GLY A 106 -24.72 4.32 22.27
C GLY A 106 -25.14 2.85 22.34
N CYS A 107 -26.43 2.63 22.28
CA CYS A 107 -27.07 1.34 22.42
C CYS A 107 -27.77 0.99 21.11
N THR A 108 -27.74 -0.28 20.74
CA THR A 108 -28.53 -0.78 19.60
C THR A 108 -29.68 -1.62 20.12
N TYR A 109 -30.90 -1.25 19.76
CA TYR A 109 -32.12 -2.00 20.11
C TYR A 109 -33.08 -2.03 18.92
N ASN A 110 -33.58 -3.22 18.56
CA ASN A 110 -34.44 -3.45 17.37
C ASN A 110 -33.90 -2.80 16.09
N HIS A 111 -32.60 -2.98 15.81
CA HIS A 111 -31.90 -2.40 14.65
C HIS A 111 -31.86 -0.86 14.61
N LYS A 112 -32.27 -0.19 15.69
CA LYS A 112 -32.17 1.26 15.85
C LYS A 112 -31.04 1.63 16.82
N HIS A 113 -30.29 2.66 16.45
CA HIS A 113 -29.26 3.24 17.31
C HIS A 113 -29.85 4.31 18.23
N TYR A 114 -29.38 4.32 19.48
CA TYR A 114 -29.73 5.27 20.54
C TYR A 114 -28.44 5.84 21.13
N ASN A 115 -28.31 7.17 21.17
CA ASN A 115 -27.16 7.84 21.77
C ASN A 115 -27.16 7.64 23.29
N VAL A 116 -26.02 7.89 23.93
CA VAL A 116 -25.92 7.91 25.40
C VAL A 116 -26.91 8.93 25.97
N GLY A 117 -27.73 8.52 26.94
CA GLY A 117 -28.79 9.32 27.52
C GLY A 117 -30.15 9.21 26.81
N ASP A 118 -30.20 8.69 25.58
CA ASP A 118 -31.47 8.44 24.90
C ASP A 118 -32.28 7.37 25.65
N SER A 119 -33.60 7.53 25.61
CA SER A 119 -34.53 6.57 26.20
C SER A 119 -35.35 5.84 25.15
N PHE A 120 -35.68 4.59 25.43
CA PHE A 120 -36.51 3.75 24.56
C PHE A 120 -37.34 2.75 25.35
N LYS A 121 -38.44 2.29 24.74
CA LYS A 121 -39.26 1.21 25.31
C LYS A 121 -38.77 -0.15 24.84
N LYS A 122 -38.50 -1.03 25.80
CA LYS A 122 -38.36 -2.47 25.60
C LYS A 122 -39.55 -3.13 26.28
N ASP A 123 -40.47 -3.66 25.48
CA ASP A 123 -41.77 -4.12 25.95
C ASP A 123 -42.51 -3.00 26.74
N CYS A 124 -42.88 -3.26 28.00
CA CYS A 124 -43.48 -2.27 28.90
C CYS A 124 -42.44 -1.44 29.68
N ASN A 125 -41.16 -1.76 29.57
CA ASN A 125 -40.09 -1.17 30.38
C ASN A 125 -39.43 0.01 29.67
N LEU A 126 -39.09 1.04 30.45
CA LEU A 126 -38.32 2.19 29.98
C LEU A 126 -36.84 1.91 30.19
N CYS A 127 -36.06 2.06 29.12
CA CYS A 127 -34.62 1.89 29.10
C CYS A 127 -33.94 3.23 28.84
N ILE A 128 -32.78 3.46 29.48
CA ILE A 128 -31.88 4.60 29.23
C ILE A 128 -30.54 4.04 28.77
N CYS A 129 -30.02 4.56 27.66
CA CYS A 129 -28.74 4.12 27.14
C CYS A 129 -27.56 4.66 27.96
N GLY A 130 -26.73 3.76 28.49
CA GLY A 130 -25.54 4.09 29.27
C GLY A 130 -24.29 4.32 28.41
N PRO A 131 -23.26 4.96 28.98
CA PRO A 131 -22.02 5.29 28.27
C PRO A 131 -21.18 4.06 27.89
N SER A 132 -21.43 2.90 28.51
CA SER A 132 -20.78 1.62 28.20
C SER A 132 -21.44 0.85 27.04
N GLY A 133 -22.46 1.44 26.40
CA GLY A 133 -23.25 0.76 25.36
C GLY A 133 -24.29 -0.23 25.91
N GLN A 134 -24.43 -0.31 27.24
CA GLN A 134 -25.48 -1.08 27.91
C GLN A 134 -26.64 -0.16 28.30
N ALA A 135 -27.87 -0.63 28.13
CA ALA A 135 -29.06 0.10 28.55
C ALA A 135 -29.52 -0.36 29.94
N ALA A 136 -29.81 0.59 30.82
CA ALA A 136 -30.45 0.33 32.12
C ALA A 136 -31.97 0.46 31.95
N CYS A 137 -32.71 -0.59 32.29
CA CYS A 137 -34.17 -0.63 32.12
C CYS A 137 -34.89 -0.76 33.46
N THR A 138 -36.11 -0.23 33.53
CA THR A 138 -37.03 -0.58 34.62
C THR A 138 -37.34 -2.08 34.59
N MET A 139 -37.72 -2.66 35.73
CA MET A 139 -38.11 -4.06 35.85
C MET A 139 -39.58 -4.19 36.29
N LYS A 140 -40.48 -3.65 35.47
CA LYS A 140 -41.92 -3.85 35.65
C LYS A 140 -42.33 -5.16 34.99
N PRO A 141 -43.13 -6.01 35.66
CA PRO A 141 -43.72 -7.17 35.02
C PRO A 141 -44.65 -6.69 33.91
N CYS A 142 -44.36 -7.10 32.67
CA CYS A 142 -45.19 -6.69 31.54
C CYS A 142 -46.49 -7.51 31.52
N PRO A 143 -47.64 -6.89 31.21
CA PRO A 143 -48.87 -7.61 31.03
C PRO A 143 -48.68 -8.71 29.98
N LEU A 144 -49.13 -9.92 30.28
CA LEU A 144 -49.28 -10.95 29.25
C LEU A 144 -50.33 -10.40 28.28
N ILE A 145 -49.91 -10.07 27.06
CA ILE A 145 -50.85 -9.68 26.01
C ILE A 145 -51.68 -10.93 25.75
N GLN A 146 -52.91 -10.97 26.26
CA GLN A 146 -53.91 -11.93 25.83
C GLN A 146 -54.22 -11.58 24.38
N HIS A 147 -53.63 -12.31 23.44
CA HIS A 147 -54.12 -12.36 22.08
C HIS A 147 -55.51 -13.02 22.13
N PRO A 148 -56.59 -12.36 21.65
CA PRO A 148 -57.86 -13.01 21.40
C PRO A 148 -57.73 -14.08 20.30
#